data_AF-E4LIC6-F1
#
_entry.id   AF-E4LIC6-F1
#
_cell.length_a   1.000
_cell.length_b   1.000
_cell.length_c   1.000
_cell.angle_alpha   90.00
_cell.angle_beta   90.00
_cell.angle_gamma   90.00
#
_symmetry.space_group_name_H-M   'P 1'
#
loop_
_entity.id
_entity.type
_entity.pdbx_description
1 polymer ?
#
loop_
_entity_poly.entity_id
_entity_poly.type
_entity_poly.pdbx_seq_one_letter_code
_entity_poly.pdbx_strand_id
1 'polypeptide(L)'
;MRSKNCASRYRIWSECMEIRPVNIGFGDIVFAGRIVAIVAPTSASAKRMVQDARDAGRLVDATYKRRTRAVIVTDSGHIVLSALQPETLANRVGGEKEDAE
;
A
#
# COMPACT_ATOMS: atom_id res chain seq x y z
N MET A 1 -15.77 49.45 -10.58
CA MET A 1 -14.30 49.21 -10.72
C MET A 1 -14.07 48.00 -11.62
N ARG A 2 -13.38 48.17 -12.76
CA ARG A 2 -12.72 47.06 -13.46
C ARG A 2 -11.40 46.78 -12.74
N SER A 3 -11.13 45.52 -12.39
CA SER A 3 -9.91 44.89 -12.87
C SER A 3 -10.06 43.38 -12.83
N LYS A 4 -9.98 42.81 -14.02
CA LYS A 4 -9.64 41.41 -14.25
C LYS A 4 -8.25 41.16 -13.63
N ASN A 5 -8.01 39.95 -13.15
CA ASN A 5 -6.84 39.14 -13.51
C ASN A 5 -7.09 37.72 -12.98
N CYS A 6 -7.37 36.76 -13.86
CA CYS A 6 -6.33 35.98 -14.54
C CYS A 6 -5.67 35.03 -13.51
N ALA A 7 -6.23 33.85 -13.24
CA ALA A 7 -5.82 32.66 -13.99
C ALA A 7 -6.96 31.62 -14.10
N SER A 8 -7.79 31.78 -15.12
CA SER A 8 -8.11 30.65 -15.99
C SER A 8 -6.82 30.32 -16.76
N ARG A 9 -6.50 29.02 -16.96
CA ARG A 9 -5.34 28.46 -17.68
C ARG A 9 -4.21 27.97 -16.75
N TYR A 10 -4.00 26.65 -16.76
CA TYR A 10 -3.12 25.79 -15.93
C TYR A 10 -3.73 25.15 -14.66
N ARG A 11 -4.75 24.29 -14.83
CA ARG A 11 -4.98 23.16 -13.89
C ARG A 11 -4.46 21.86 -14.51
N ILE A 12 -3.22 21.90 -14.98
CA ILE A 12 -2.43 20.72 -15.34
C ILE A 12 -1.13 20.83 -14.56
N TRP A 13 -1.18 20.85 -13.23
CA TRP A 13 0.01 20.72 -12.39
C TRP A 13 -0.41 20.07 -11.07
N SER A 14 0.21 18.93 -10.79
CA SER A 14 0.30 18.29 -9.47
C SER A 14 -0.87 17.44 -8.98
N GLU A 15 -1.23 16.40 -9.74
CA GLU A 15 -1.33 15.07 -9.10
C GLU A 15 0.10 14.58 -8.83
N CYS A 16 0.80 15.26 -7.93
CA CYS A 16 1.95 14.65 -7.27
C CYS A 16 1.31 13.60 -6.36
N MET A 17 1.25 12.35 -6.85
CA MET A 17 0.86 11.19 -6.08
C MET A 17 1.52 11.31 -4.71
N GLU A 18 0.73 11.65 -3.69
CA GLU A 18 1.24 11.95 -2.37
C GLU A 18 1.95 10.70 -1.87
N ILE A 19 3.28 10.77 -1.75
CA ILE A 19 4.10 9.65 -1.34
C ILE A 19 3.88 9.48 0.17
N ARG A 20 2.86 8.71 0.53
CA ARG A 20 2.59 8.32 1.93
C ARG A 20 3.33 7.02 2.26
N PRO A 21 4.46 7.06 2.98
CA PRO A 21 5.10 5.85 3.47
C PRO A 21 4.26 5.24 4.61
N VAL A 22 4.04 3.93 4.57
CA VAL A 22 3.37 3.17 5.62
C VAL A 22 4.32 2.10 6.13
N ASN A 23 4.51 2.07 7.44
CA ASN A 23 5.28 1.02 8.09
C ASN A 23 4.49 -0.30 8.04
N ILE A 24 5.07 -1.33 7.44
CA ILE A 24 4.47 -2.66 7.31
C ILE A 24 5.03 -3.67 8.33
N GLY A 25 5.90 -3.22 9.23
CA GLY A 25 6.49 -3.99 10.32
C GLY A 25 8.03 -4.00 10.30
N PHE A 26 8.67 -4.10 11.46
CA PHE A 26 10.13 -4.33 11.63
C PHE A 26 11.08 -3.33 10.94
N GLY A 27 10.58 -2.17 10.53
CA GLY A 27 11.38 -1.16 9.82
C GLY A 27 11.15 -1.17 8.30
N ASP A 28 10.38 -2.12 7.78
CA ASP A 28 9.96 -2.13 6.39
C ASP A 28 8.83 -1.13 6.14
N ILE A 29 8.94 -0.44 5.00
CA ILE A 29 8.05 0.64 4.59
C ILE A 29 7.59 0.37 3.17
N VAL A 30 6.28 0.54 2.95
CA VAL A 30 5.66 0.47 1.62
C VAL A 30 4.89 1.75 1.37
N PHE A 31 4.85 2.19 0.11
CA PHE A 31 4.10 3.38 -0.26
C PHE A 31 2.62 3.07 -0.41
N ALA A 32 1.77 3.71 0.41
CA ALA A 32 0.33 3.47 0.45
C ALA A 32 -0.33 3.62 -0.93
N GLY A 33 0.09 4.62 -1.70
CA GLY A 33 -0.46 4.88 -3.04
C GLY A 33 -0.20 3.77 -4.06
N ARG A 34 0.72 2.84 -3.77
CA ARG A 34 1.07 1.70 -4.65
C ARG A 34 0.40 0.39 -4.22
N ILE A 35 -0.30 0.38 -3.08
CA ILE A 35 -0.98 -0.80 -2.56
C ILE A 35 -2.32 -0.96 -3.29
N VAL A 36 -2.50 -2.11 -3.94
CA VAL A 36 -3.75 -2.48 -4.61
C VAL A 36 -4.67 -3.23 -3.65
N ALA A 37 -4.10 -4.15 -2.85
CA ALA A 37 -4.87 -4.95 -1.92
C ALA A 37 -4.02 -5.45 -0.74
N ILE A 38 -4.69 -5.69 0.39
CA ILE A 38 -4.13 -6.38 1.57
C ILE A 38 -4.97 -7.64 1.76
N VAL A 39 -4.32 -8.81 1.77
CA VAL A 39 -4.99 -10.11 1.78
C VAL A 39 -4.43 -10.98 2.89
N ALA A 40 -5.29 -11.81 3.50
CA ALA A 40 -4.86 -12.81 4.47
C ALA A 40 -4.18 -14.02 3.77
N PRO A 41 -3.05 -14.53 4.29
CA PRO A 41 -2.30 -15.65 3.70
C PRO A 41 -2.99 -17.02 3.84
N THR A 42 -4.15 -17.07 4.50
CA THR A 42 -4.93 -18.30 4.73
C THR A 42 -5.62 -18.82 3.47
N SER A 43 -5.93 -17.93 2.52
CA SER A 43 -6.64 -18.29 1.28
C SER A 43 -5.77 -19.06 0.29
N ALA A 44 -6.38 -19.99 -0.45
CA ALA A 44 -5.68 -20.74 -1.51
C ALA A 44 -5.15 -19.82 -2.62
N SER A 45 -5.88 -18.75 -2.94
CA SER A 45 -5.45 -17.73 -3.91
C SER A 45 -4.21 -16.99 -3.44
N ALA A 46 -4.15 -16.57 -2.16
CA ALA A 46 -2.96 -15.90 -1.63
C ALA A 46 -1.71 -16.78 -1.70
N LYS A 47 -1.83 -18.07 -1.38
CA LYS A 47 -0.70 -19.01 -1.49
C LYS A 47 -0.19 -19.15 -2.93
N ARG A 48 -1.11 -19.20 -3.90
CA ARG A 48 -0.75 -19.21 -5.34
C ARG A 48 -0.04 -17.92 -5.74
N MET A 49 -0.61 -16.76 -5.40
CA MET A 49 0.00 -15.46 -5.69
C MET A 49 1.42 -15.34 -5.12
N VAL A 50 1.63 -15.79 -3.88
CA VAL A 50 2.97 -15.79 -3.25
C VAL A 50 3.93 -16.72 -3.98
N GLN A 51 3.48 -17.89 -4.43
CA GLN A 51 4.31 -18.81 -5.20
C GLN A 51 4.67 -18.22 -6.57
N ASP A 52 3.69 -17.66 -7.29
CA ASP A 52 3.90 -17.01 -8.58
C ASP A 52 4.89 -15.84 -8.47
N ALA A 53 4.78 -15.05 -7.39
CA ALA A 53 5.71 -13.96 -7.11
C ALA A 53 7.12 -14.47 -6.74
N ARG A 54 7.25 -15.62 -6.07
CA ARG A 54 8.56 -16.25 -5.84
C ARG A 54 9.20 -16.68 -7.14
N ASP A 55 8.44 -17.37 -7.99
CA ASP A 55 8.94 -17.91 -9.25
C ASP A 55 9.31 -16.80 -10.24
N ALA A 56 8.57 -15.68 -10.20
CA ALA A 56 8.85 -14.49 -11.00
C ALA A 56 9.90 -13.55 -10.40
N GLY A 57 10.48 -13.87 -9.22
CA GLY A 57 11.47 -13.02 -8.55
C GLY A 57 10.94 -11.68 -8.03
N ARG A 58 9.63 -11.57 -7.82
CA ARG A 58 8.91 -10.35 -7.38
C ARG A 58 8.41 -10.42 -5.94
N LEU A 59 8.81 -11.44 -5.18
CA LEU A 59 8.48 -11.57 -3.77
C LEU A 59 9.43 -10.72 -2.91
N VAL A 60 8.85 -9.86 -2.08
CA VAL A 60 9.55 -9.14 -1.01
C VAL A 60 9.14 -9.76 0.33
N ASP A 61 10.08 -10.33 1.06
CA ASP A 61 9.82 -10.91 2.38
C ASP A 61 10.14 -9.92 3.50
N ALA A 62 9.10 -9.28 4.05
CA ALA A 62 9.15 -8.36 5.18
C ALA A 62 8.70 -9.03 6.51
N THR A 63 8.77 -10.37 6.60
CA THR A 63 8.32 -11.12 7.79
C THR A 63 9.42 -11.41 8.80
N TYR A 64 10.69 -11.19 8.46
CA TYR A 64 11.85 -11.45 9.33
C TYR A 64 11.82 -12.84 9.99
N LYS A 65 11.55 -13.89 9.20
CA LYS A 65 11.41 -15.29 9.65
C LYS A 65 10.27 -15.53 10.65
N ARG A 66 9.33 -14.60 10.79
CA ARG A 66 8.09 -14.80 11.55
C ARG A 66 7.00 -15.38 10.66
N ARG A 67 5.90 -15.79 11.29
CA ARG A 67 4.70 -16.22 10.54
C ARG A 67 4.16 -15.05 9.73
N THR A 68 4.00 -15.26 8.43
CA THR A 68 3.27 -14.35 7.54
C THR A 68 1.83 -14.22 8.04
N ARG A 69 1.40 -12.97 8.28
CA ARG A 69 0.03 -12.67 8.70
C ARG A 69 -0.74 -11.88 7.65
N ALA A 70 -0.04 -11.16 6.78
CA ALA A 70 -0.64 -10.42 5.69
C ALA A 70 0.21 -10.52 4.41
N VAL A 71 -0.47 -10.42 3.27
CA VAL A 71 0.11 -10.36 1.93
C VAL A 71 -0.35 -9.05 1.31
N ILE A 72 0.59 -8.20 0.96
CA ILE A 72 0.32 -6.90 0.34
C ILE A 72 0.60 -7.05 -1.15
N VAL A 73 -0.40 -6.69 -1.96
CA VAL A 73 -0.31 -6.68 -3.42
C VAL A 73 -0.10 -5.26 -3.89
N THR A 74 0.93 -5.04 -4.70
CA THR A 74 1.25 -3.73 -5.28
C THR A 74 0.88 -3.65 -6.75
N ASP A 75 0.72 -2.43 -7.25
CA ASP A 75 0.41 -2.12 -8.66
C ASP A 75 1.49 -2.63 -9.64
N SER A 76 2.74 -2.61 -9.21
CA SER A 76 3.89 -3.16 -9.94
C SER A 76 3.91 -4.70 -10.03
N GLY A 77 2.97 -5.38 -9.39
CA GLY A 77 2.92 -6.83 -9.31
C GLY A 77 3.94 -7.44 -8.34
N HIS A 78 4.59 -6.62 -7.51
CA HIS A 78 5.36 -7.11 -6.37
C HIS A 78 4.41 -7.55 -5.26
N ILE A 79 4.77 -8.63 -4.59
CA ILE A 79 4.05 -9.13 -3.43
C ILE A 79 4.93 -8.99 -2.21
N VAL A 80 4.44 -8.27 -1.20
CA VAL A 80 5.16 -8.01 0.04
C VAL A 80 4.52 -8.82 1.17
N LEU A 81 5.29 -9.66 1.83
CA LEU A 81 4.83 -10.45 2.96
C LEU A 81 5.05 -9.68 4.26
N SER A 82 4.01 -9.51 5.07
CA SER A 82 4.13 -8.85 6.38
C SER A 82 3.77 -9.79 7.52
N ALA A 83 4.47 -9.62 8.64
CA ALA A 83 4.19 -10.30 9.91
C ALA A 83 3.12 -9.58 10.75
N LEU A 84 2.66 -8.40 10.31
CA LEU A 84 1.55 -7.67 10.91
C LEU A 84 0.21 -8.21 10.42
N GLN A 85 -0.80 -8.05 11.26
CA GLN A 85 -2.19 -8.39 10.93
C GLN A 85 -2.70 -7.47 9.81
N PRO A 86 -3.51 -8.00 8.87
CA PRO A 86 -4.05 -7.23 7.77
C PRO A 86 -4.92 -6.06 8.26
N GLU A 87 -5.60 -6.21 9.40
CA GLU A 87 -6.39 -5.15 10.05
C GLU A 87 -5.50 -3.98 10.49
N THR A 88 -4.34 -4.27 11.10
CA THR A 88 -3.37 -3.23 11.50
C THR A 88 -2.82 -2.47 10.29
N LEU A 89 -2.57 -3.17 9.19
CA LEU A 89 -2.10 -2.56 7.95
C LEU A 89 -3.19 -1.70 7.31
N ALA A 90 -4.44 -2.19 7.28
CA ALA A 90 -5.58 -1.45 6.77
C ALA A 90 -5.78 -0.14 7.56
N ASN A 91 -5.68 -0.17 8.89
CA ASN A 91 -5.78 1.03 9.71
C ASN A 91 -4.68 2.06 9.39
N ARG A 92 -3.45 1.60 9.13
CA ARG A 92 -2.32 2.48 8.77
C ARG A 92 -2.43 3.05 7.35
N VAL A 93 -2.96 2.28 6.41
CA VAL A 93 -3.13 2.70 5.00
C VAL A 93 -4.36 3.60 4.86
N GLY A 94 -5.44 3.26 5.55
CA GLY A 94 -6.72 3.94 5.53
C GLY A 94 -6.67 5.36 6.08
N GLY A 95 -5.72 5.64 6.99
CA GLY A 95 -5.50 6.97 7.57
C GLY A 95 -6.76 7.46 8.29
N GLU A 96 -6.82 7.26 9.61
CA GLU A 96 -7.76 7.92 10.53
C GLU A 96 -9.14 8.23 9.92
N LYS A 97 -10.00 7.22 9.82
CA LYS A 97 -11.44 7.47 9.76
C LYS A 97 -12.06 6.93 11.04
N GLU A 98 -12.54 7.90 11.83
CA GLU A 98 -13.56 7.85 12.88
C GLU A 98 -13.13 7.41 14.30
N ASP A 99 -12.75 8.41 15.11
CA ASP A 99 -13.38 8.67 16.43
C ASP A 99 -13.81 10.15 16.43
N ALA A 100 -14.89 10.45 15.70
CA ALA A 100 -15.59 11.72 15.77
C ALA A 100 -17.09 11.45 15.85
N GLU A 101 -17.51 10.76 16.92
CA GLU A 101 -18.74 11.04 17.67
C GLU A 101 -18.70 10.38 19.06
#